data_AF-A0A7C5MZM0-F1
#
_entry.id   AF-A0A7C5MZM0-F1
#
_cell.length_a   1.000
_cell.length_b   1.000
_cell.length_c   1.000
_cell.angle_alpha   90.00
_cell.angle_beta   90.00
_cell.angle_gamma   90.00
#
_symmetry.space_group_name_H-M   'P 1'
#
loop_
_entity.id
_entity.type
_entity.pdbx_description
1 polymer ?
#
loop_
_entity_poly.entity_id
_entity_poly.type
_entity_poly.pdbx_seq_one_letter_code
_entity_poly.pdbx_strand_id
1 'polypeptide(L)' 'MSNYVLTTFHFVVDWGGTNIGFSEVSGMDFETEVVEYTHGAMLESTPMKSPGKPKY' A
#
# COMPACT_ATOMS: atom_id res chain seq x y z
N MET A 1 -4.46 -0.42 -23.80
CA MET A 1 -3.22 -1.00 -23.23
C MET A 1 -3.55 -2.45 -22.90
N SER A 2 -2.82 -3.38 -23.49
CA SER A 2 -3.09 -4.82 -23.39
C SER A 2 -2.88 -5.32 -21.95
N ASN A 3 -3.88 -6.01 -21.39
CA ASN A 3 -3.90 -6.60 -20.05
C ASN A 3 -2.97 -7.82 -19.94
N TYR A 4 -1.66 -7.63 -20.13
CA TYR A 4 -0.67 -8.67 -19.89
C TYR A 4 0.05 -8.40 -18.58
N VAL A 5 0.24 -9.46 -17.80
CA VAL A 5 1.01 -9.43 -16.56
C VAL A 5 2.46 -9.11 -16.91
N LEU A 6 3.02 -8.09 -16.26
CA LEU A 6 4.43 -7.74 -16.39
C LEU A 6 5.28 -8.69 -15.56
N THR A 7 6.46 -9.03 -16.06
CA THR A 7 7.42 -9.86 -15.35
C THR A 7 8.16 -9.04 -14.29
N THR A 8 8.47 -9.67 -13.14
CA THR A 8 9.09 -9.00 -11.99
C THR A 8 10.62 -8.87 -12.09
N PHE A 9 11.26 -9.47 -13.10
CA PHE A 9 12.73 -9.52 -13.22
C PHE A 9 13.36 -8.38 -14.03
N HIS A 10 12.55 -7.53 -14.69
CA HIS A 10 13.06 -6.41 -15.48
C HIS A 10 12.62 -5.08 -14.85
N PHE A 11 13.51 -4.53 -14.00
CA PHE A 11 13.28 -3.27 -13.32
C PHE A 11 14.54 -2.39 -13.37
N VAL A 12 14.34 -1.09 -13.25
CA VAL A 12 15.39 -0.07 -13.25
C VAL A 12 15.19 0.75 -11.98
N VAL A 13 16.22 0.80 -11.12
CA VAL A 13 16.21 1.67 -9.95
C VAL A 13 17.02 2.91 -10.27
N ASP A 14 16.36 4.07 -10.29
CA ASP A 14 17.01 5.37 -10.36
C ASP A 14 17.05 5.97 -8.96
N TRP A 15 18.25 6.30 -8.48
CA TRP A 15 18.45 7.06 -7.25
C TRP A 15 19.17 8.36 -7.58
N GLY A 16 18.41 9.44 -7.70
CA GLY A 16 18.97 10.78 -7.92
C GLY A 16 19.74 10.91 -9.25
N GLY A 17 19.28 10.26 -10.31
CA GLY A 17 19.91 10.30 -11.64
C GLY A 17 21.06 9.31 -11.84
N THR A 18 21.32 8.44 -10.86
CA THR A 18 22.26 7.31 -11.01
C THR A 18 21.46 6.01 -11.04
N ASN A 19 21.68 5.21 -12.09
CA ASN A 19 21.11 3.88 -12.16
C ASN A 19 21.94 2.91 -11.31
N ILE A 20 21.30 2.29 -10.32
CA ILE A 20 21.94 1.35 -9.41
C ILE A 20 21.35 -0.04 -9.66
N GLY A 21 22.21 -1.03 -9.85
CA GLY A 21 21.81 -2.42 -10.00
C GLY A 21 21.51 -3.06 -8.64
N PHE A 22 20.30 -3.59 -8.47
CA PHE A 22 19.89 -4.37 -7.30
C PHE A 22 19.45 -5.77 -7.74
N SER A 23 19.63 -6.77 -6.87
CA SER A 23 19.11 -8.13 -7.11
C SER A 23 17.63 -8.25 -6.77
N GLU A 24 17.12 -7.42 -5.86
CA GLU A 24 15.72 -7.39 -5.44
C GLU A 24 15.33 -5.96 -5.01
N VAL A 25 14.10 -5.56 -5.33
CA VAL A 25 13.48 -4.32 -4.84
C VAL A 25 12.21 -4.71 -4.08
N SER A 26 12.18 -4.41 -2.79
CA SER A 26 11.07 -4.67 -1.89
C SER A 26 10.82 -3.46 -0.99
N GLY A 27 9.71 -3.45 -0.24
CA GLY A 27 9.38 -2.34 0.68
C GLY A 27 8.55 -1.21 0.05
N MET A 28 8.01 -1.38 -1.16
CA MET A 28 6.94 -0.52 -1.70
C MET A 28 5.55 -1.00 -1.24
N ASP A 29 5.41 -1.30 0.06
CA ASP A 29 4.12 -1.64 0.64
C ASP A 29 3.46 -0.36 1.17
N PHE A 30 2.13 -0.30 1.09
CA PHE A 30 1.35 0.83 1.58
C PHE A 30 0.24 0.29 2.45
N GLU A 31 0.36 0.47 3.76
CA GLU A 31 -0.67 0.09 4.71
C GLU A 31 -1.45 1.33 5.14
N THR A 32 -2.78 1.26 5.19
CA THR A 32 -3.60 2.27 5.86
C THR A 32 -4.01 1.76 7.22
N GLU A 33 -3.78 2.55 8.27
CA GLU A 33 -4.34 2.25 9.57
C GLU A 33 -5.86 2.37 9.49
N VAL A 34 -6.62 1.42 10.05
CA VAL A 34 -8.08 1.49 10.09
C VAL A 34 -8.48 2.11 11.43
N VAL A 35 -9.25 3.19 11.37
CA VAL A 35 -9.85 3.80 12.57
C VAL A 35 -11.23 3.19 12.78
N GLU A 36 -11.40 2.52 13.91
CA GLU A 36 -12.67 1.92 14.32
C GLU A 36 -13.38 2.84 15.31
N TYR A 37 -14.62 3.21 15.01
CA TYR A 37 -15.47 4.01 15.91
C TYR A 37 -16.70 3.20 16.34
N THR A 38 -16.94 3.14 17.65
CA THR A 38 -18.12 2.55 18.26
C THR A 38 -18.84 3.57 19.14
N HIS A 39 -20.17 3.64 19.03
CA HIS A 39 -20.99 4.56 19.83
C HIS A 39 -22.23 3.84 20.36
N GLY A 40 -22.62 4.12 21.61
CA GLY A 40 -23.67 3.40 22.32
C GLY A 40 -25.08 3.55 21.74
N ALA A 41 -25.31 4.49 20.82
CA ALA A 41 -26.56 4.66 20.09
C ALA A 41 -26.54 4.06 18.66
N MET A 42 -25.48 3.33 18.28
CA MET A 42 -25.43 2.62 16.99
C MET A 42 -26.37 1.41 17.03
N LEU A 43 -27.26 1.32 16.03
CA LEU A 43 -28.21 0.22 15.88
C LEU A 43 -27.53 -1.09 15.47
N GLU A 44 -26.41 -0.98 14.74
CA GLU A 44 -25.57 -2.13 14.35
C GLU A 44 -24.45 -2.33 15.38
N SER A 45 -24.25 -3.59 15.80
CA SER A 45 -23.19 -3.99 16.74
C SER A 45 -21.78 -4.00 16.13
N THR A 46 -21.64 -3.56 14.88
CA THR A 46 -20.38 -3.55 14.13
C THR A 46 -19.70 -2.19 14.23
N PRO A 47 -18.37 -2.15 14.50
CA PRO A 47 -17.62 -0.90 14.49
C PRO A 47 -17.58 -0.31 13.08
N MET A 48 -17.81 1.00 12.95
CA MET A 48 -17.65 1.70 11.70
C MET A 48 -16.15 1.82 11.38
N LYS A 49 -15.74 1.24 10.25
CA LYS A 49 -14.34 1.26 9.79
C LYS A 49 -14.14 2.43 8.84
N SER A 50 -13.27 3.36 9.22
CA SER A 50 -12.85 4.46 8.35
C SER A 50 -11.37 4.31 8.00
N PRO A 51 -10.97 4.63 6.75
CA PRO A 51 -9.55 4.69 6.41
C PRO A 51 -8.89 5.79 7.23
N GLY A 52 -7.88 5.40 7.99
CA GLY A 52 -7.09 6.28 8.85
C GLY A 52 -5.87 6.83 8.13
N LYS A 53 -4.76 6.93 8.84
CA LYS A 53 -3.53 7.51 8.29
C LYS A 53 -2.80 6.46 7.43
N PRO A 54 -2.28 6.86 6.26
CA PRO A 54 -1.37 6.00 5.51
C PRO A 54 -0.06 5.87 6.31
N LYS A 55 0.36 4.62 6.50
CA LYS A 55 1.64 4.24 7.08
C LYS A 55 2.60 3.93 5.92
N TYR A 56 3.83 4.42 6.04
CA TYR A 56 4.91 4.27 5.07
C TYR A 56 6.08 3.53 5.71
#